data_AF-A5D0T3-F1
#
_entry.id   AF-A5D0T3-F1
#
_cell.length_a   1.000
_cell.length_b   1.000
_cell.length_c   1.000
_cell.angle_alpha   90.00
_cell.angle_beta   90.00
_cell.angle_gamma   90.00
#
_symmetry.space_group_name_H-M   'P 1'
#
loop_
_entity.id
_entity.type
_entity.pdbx_description
1 polymer ?
#
loop_
_entity_poly.entity_id
_entity_poly.type
_entity_poly.pdbx_seq_one_letter_code
_entity_poly.pdbx_strand_id
1 'polypeptide(L)'
;MPGTRKSRLLLSLEQARWRRAGQDLRRRLGEFADQPSLAWDAARAQDIYLGCMGEQTVDGDDDFTMERCFEWFIFDYKLSSGKTVIETFREERSQTLSEFEAVLLKDWARSRISLYEIKKVIPGEGVVIKELLGRGEKLVRDSNAAAEVEPGSVLLIRVLKVGNEYEFSTGGLALPGECKKPLLDRLYQDRQEYFSEIKRKVHGWSNYLKERAHKINAMVVEYGLNNSRSGAAAPAGEETVRWTVLYVGSWQDVLKAIGKSDSFRIIRELKDGSGSLRQVTAALLGGEYRGRNMRPVLGHLTLTQRFIIITAGSPRLLAECKKLLMGLLTEMVKENPDGKNCTWIFL
;
A
#
# COMPACT_ATOMS: atom_id res chain seq x y z
N MET A 1 -36.30 33.65 -12.05
CA MET A 1 -35.74 32.55 -11.24
C MET A 1 -34.29 32.29 -11.68
N PRO A 2 -33.28 32.93 -11.06
CA PRO A 2 -31.89 32.57 -11.29
C PRO A 2 -31.42 31.57 -10.22
N GLY A 3 -30.57 30.62 -10.61
CA GLY A 3 -29.75 29.88 -9.66
C GLY A 3 -29.89 28.38 -9.76
N THR A 4 -29.20 27.77 -10.72
CA THR A 4 -28.75 26.37 -10.63
C THR A 4 -27.84 26.03 -11.82
N ARG A 5 -26.66 26.67 -11.90
CA ARG A 5 -25.56 26.19 -12.77
C ARG A 5 -24.28 26.99 -12.49
N LYS A 6 -23.64 26.77 -11.33
CA LYS A 6 -22.24 27.20 -11.10
C LYS A 6 -21.49 26.47 -9.98
N SER A 7 -21.99 25.35 -9.45
CA SER A 7 -21.38 24.67 -8.29
C SER A 7 -20.68 23.33 -8.58
N ARG A 8 -20.67 22.83 -9.82
CA ARG A 8 -20.05 21.52 -10.18
C ARG A 8 -18.69 21.60 -10.90
N LEU A 9 -18.23 22.80 -11.29
CA LEU A 9 -16.98 23.00 -12.06
C LEU A 9 -15.81 23.57 -11.23
N LEU A 10 -16.04 23.83 -9.94
CA LEU A 10 -15.01 24.12 -8.95
C LEU A 10 -14.56 22.81 -8.29
N LEU A 11 -13.87 21.94 -9.03
CA LEU A 11 -12.70 21.30 -8.40
C LEU A 11 -11.83 22.48 -7.99
N SER A 12 -11.95 22.91 -6.72
CA SER A 12 -11.44 24.19 -6.26
C SER A 12 -9.98 24.34 -6.70
N LEU A 13 -9.64 25.38 -7.45
CA LEU A 13 -8.27 25.67 -7.87
C LEU A 13 -7.31 25.67 -6.67
N GLU A 14 -7.82 26.05 -5.51
CA GLU A 14 -7.11 25.98 -4.24
C GLU A 14 -6.83 24.53 -3.81
N GLN A 15 -7.84 23.65 -3.86
CA GLN A 15 -7.66 22.23 -3.56
C GLN A 15 -6.67 21.57 -4.55
N ALA A 16 -6.67 21.96 -5.82
CA ALA A 16 -5.68 21.50 -6.78
C ALA A 16 -4.25 21.94 -6.41
N ARG A 17 -4.07 23.15 -5.88
CA ARG A 17 -2.78 23.62 -5.34
C ARG A 17 -2.35 22.82 -4.10
N TRP A 18 -3.29 22.53 -3.18
CA TRP A 18 -3.02 21.65 -2.03
C TRP A 18 -2.53 20.27 -2.46
N ARG A 19 -3.18 19.63 -3.44
CA ARG A 19 -2.77 18.32 -3.97
C ARG A 19 -1.38 18.38 -4.62
N ARG A 20 -1.10 19.39 -5.43
CA ARG A 20 0.23 19.57 -6.04
C ARG A 20 1.31 19.77 -4.96
N ALA A 21 1.07 20.66 -4.00
CA ALA A 21 1.99 20.86 -2.87
C ALA A 21 2.19 19.58 -2.07
N GLY A 22 1.16 18.76 -1.90
CA GLY A 22 1.26 17.44 -1.28
C GLY A 22 2.16 16.49 -2.06
N GLN A 23 1.96 16.37 -3.37
CA GLN A 23 2.80 15.53 -4.23
C GLN A 23 4.27 15.97 -4.20
N ASP A 24 4.53 17.28 -4.33
CA ASP A 24 5.88 17.83 -4.27
C ASP A 24 6.51 17.60 -2.89
N LEU A 25 5.75 17.78 -1.81
CA LEU A 25 6.24 17.54 -0.45
C LEU A 25 6.59 16.06 -0.20
N ARG A 26 5.81 15.11 -0.72
CA ARG A 26 6.14 13.68 -0.64
C ARG A 26 7.45 13.37 -1.32
N ARG A 27 7.63 13.85 -2.55
CA ARG A 27 8.88 13.68 -3.31
C ARG A 27 10.06 14.24 -2.54
N ARG A 28 9.97 15.48 -2.06
CA ARG A 28 11.03 16.15 -1.29
C ARG A 28 11.35 15.45 0.03
N LEU A 29 10.35 14.93 0.74
CA LEU A 29 10.56 14.15 1.96
C LEU A 29 11.26 12.83 1.68
N GLY A 30 10.90 12.13 0.60
CA GLY A 30 11.58 10.92 0.16
C GLY A 30 13.04 11.20 -0.21
N GLU A 31 13.29 12.21 -1.05
CA GLU A 31 14.65 12.65 -1.42
C GLU A 31 15.48 13.07 -0.20
N PHE A 32 14.85 13.71 0.79
CA PHE A 32 15.52 14.09 2.03
C PHE A 32 15.88 12.87 2.89
N ALA A 33 14.94 11.93 3.03
CA ALA A 33 15.14 10.71 3.79
C ALA A 33 16.24 9.81 3.20
N ASP A 34 16.48 9.90 1.89
CA ASP A 34 17.50 9.12 1.17
C ASP A 34 18.90 9.78 1.15
N GLN A 35 19.09 10.90 1.86
CA GLN A 35 20.40 11.54 1.91
C GLN A 35 21.45 10.68 2.63
N PRO A 36 22.72 10.69 2.17
CA PRO A 36 23.80 9.94 2.81
C PRO A 36 24.00 10.27 4.30
N SER A 37 23.64 11.49 4.74
CA SER A 37 23.69 11.92 6.14
C SER A 37 22.74 11.13 7.04
N LEU A 38 21.67 10.56 6.49
CA LEU A 38 20.67 9.78 7.22
C LEU A 38 20.86 8.26 7.07
N ALA A 39 21.85 7.81 6.28
CA ALA A 39 22.03 6.39 5.94
C ALA A 39 22.19 5.48 7.18
N TRP A 40 22.90 5.95 8.22
CA TRP A 40 23.06 5.20 9.47
C TRP A 40 21.75 5.06 10.25
N ASP A 41 20.98 6.15 10.37
CA ASP A 41 19.67 6.13 11.01
C ASP A 41 18.67 5.28 10.22
N ALA A 42 18.72 5.33 8.87
CA ALA A 42 17.90 4.51 7.99
C ALA A 42 18.20 3.02 8.13
N ALA A 43 19.49 2.63 8.13
CA ALA A 43 19.90 1.23 8.33
C ALA A 43 19.45 0.70 9.72
N ARG A 44 19.58 1.53 10.76
CA ARG A 44 19.11 1.18 12.10
C ARG A 44 17.58 1.07 12.18
N ALA A 45 16.85 1.96 11.51
CA ALA A 45 15.40 1.86 11.43
C ALA A 45 14.98 0.56 10.74
N GLN A 46 15.61 0.21 9.61
CA GLN A 46 15.35 -1.04 8.90
C GLN A 46 15.58 -2.27 9.79
N ASP A 47 16.71 -2.33 10.50
CA ASP A 47 17.01 -3.44 11.43
C ASP A 47 15.92 -3.60 12.50
N ILE A 48 15.50 -2.49 13.14
CA ILE A 48 14.42 -2.51 14.14
C ILE A 48 13.09 -2.95 13.53
N TYR A 49 12.77 -2.45 12.34
CA TYR A 49 11.50 -2.72 11.68
C TYR A 49 11.41 -4.19 11.26
N LEU A 50 12.41 -4.69 10.54
CA LEU A 50 12.48 -6.07 10.07
C LEU A 50 12.67 -7.05 11.22
N GLY A 51 13.40 -6.68 12.29
CA GLY A 51 13.53 -7.52 13.48
C GLY A 51 12.20 -7.78 14.22
N CYS A 52 11.15 -6.98 13.96
CA CYS A 52 9.82 -7.23 14.49
C CYS A 52 8.99 -8.18 13.60
N MET A 53 9.40 -8.36 12.36
CA MET A 53 8.76 -9.26 11.39
C MET A 53 9.39 -10.64 11.61
N GLY A 54 8.62 -11.63 12.09
CA GLY A 54 9.18 -12.96 12.38
C GLY A 54 9.85 -13.63 11.16
N GLU A 55 10.76 -14.59 11.38
CA GLU A 55 11.56 -15.25 10.33
C GLU A 55 10.74 -15.86 9.17
N GLN A 56 9.46 -16.19 9.40
CA GLN A 56 8.55 -16.72 8.37
C GLN A 56 7.76 -15.64 7.61
N THR A 57 7.92 -14.36 7.97
CA THR A 57 7.16 -13.23 7.43
C THR A 57 7.98 -12.32 6.53
N VAL A 58 9.30 -12.52 6.50
CA VAL A 58 10.26 -11.67 5.80
C VAL A 58 10.81 -12.43 4.61
N ASP A 59 10.25 -12.18 3.43
CA ASP A 59 11.11 -12.10 2.26
C ASP A 59 11.72 -10.70 2.34
N GLY A 60 13.01 -10.60 2.63
CA GLY A 60 13.70 -9.34 3.00
C GLY A 60 13.64 -8.23 1.95
N ASP A 61 13.10 -8.56 0.78
CA ASP A 61 13.00 -7.76 -0.42
C ASP A 61 11.55 -7.53 -0.89
N ASP A 62 10.53 -7.74 -0.04
CA ASP A 62 9.15 -7.31 -0.35
C ASP A 62 9.07 -5.78 -0.39
N ASP A 63 8.92 -5.22 -1.59
CA ASP A 63 8.80 -3.77 -1.84
C ASP A 63 7.74 -3.11 -0.95
N PHE A 64 6.64 -3.79 -0.66
CA PHE A 64 5.60 -3.26 0.21
C PHE A 64 6.02 -3.21 1.69
N THR A 65 6.79 -4.19 2.15
CA THR A 65 7.36 -4.19 3.50
C THR A 65 8.40 -3.08 3.64
N MET A 66 9.23 -2.88 2.62
CA MET A 66 10.20 -1.79 2.58
C MET A 66 9.52 -0.41 2.47
N GLU A 67 8.43 -0.30 1.70
CA GLU A 67 7.63 0.93 1.63
C GLU A 67 7.04 1.32 3.00
N ARG A 68 6.50 0.35 3.75
CA ARG A 68 6.01 0.58 5.12
C ARG A 68 7.14 0.94 6.08
N CYS A 69 8.29 0.28 5.97
CA CYS A 69 9.48 0.60 6.76
C CYS A 69 9.93 2.03 6.50
N PHE A 70 9.98 2.45 5.23
CA PHE A 70 10.38 3.79 4.83
C PHE A 70 9.38 4.85 5.29
N GLU A 71 8.07 4.58 5.20
CA GLU A 71 7.07 5.46 5.79
C GLU A 71 7.28 5.61 7.31
N TRP A 72 7.45 4.50 8.02
CA TRP A 72 7.72 4.53 9.45
C TRP A 72 9.00 5.33 9.79
N PHE A 73 10.06 5.15 9.00
CA PHE A 73 11.31 5.90 9.13
C PHE A 73 11.08 7.42 9.00
N ILE A 74 10.29 7.85 8.00
CA ILE A 74 10.04 9.27 7.76
C ILE A 74 9.22 9.91 8.89
N PHE A 75 8.15 9.23 9.32
CA PHE A 75 7.10 9.86 10.11
C PHE A 75 7.21 9.63 11.62
N ASP A 76 7.79 8.51 12.05
CA ASP A 76 7.71 8.06 13.45
C ASP A 76 9.06 7.66 14.05
N TYR A 77 10.00 7.17 13.25
CA TYR A 77 11.34 6.82 13.74
C TYR A 77 12.06 8.05 14.28
N LYS A 78 12.65 7.91 15.47
CA LYS A 78 13.48 8.96 16.06
C LYS A 78 14.93 8.74 15.66
N LEU A 79 15.44 9.68 14.87
CA LEU A 79 16.84 9.81 14.51
C LEU A 79 17.70 9.93 15.77
N SER A 80 19.00 9.73 15.61
CA SER A 80 20.03 10.01 16.63
C SER A 80 19.88 11.38 17.32
N SER A 81 19.34 12.39 16.63
CA SER A 81 19.02 13.73 17.17
C SER A 81 17.80 13.79 18.10
N GLY A 82 17.01 12.71 18.20
CA GLY A 82 15.74 12.65 18.92
C GLY A 82 14.52 13.18 18.14
N LYS A 83 14.73 13.64 16.90
CA LYS A 83 13.67 14.12 15.99
C LYS A 83 13.36 13.07 14.92
N THR A 84 12.19 13.16 14.31
CA THR A 84 11.84 12.38 13.11
C THR A 84 12.41 13.05 11.85
N VAL A 85 12.53 12.31 10.75
CA VAL A 85 12.95 12.87 9.46
C VAL A 85 12.06 14.04 9.05
N ILE A 86 10.74 13.90 9.18
CA ILE A 86 9.79 14.97 8.84
C ILE A 86 9.95 16.22 9.73
N GLU A 87 10.31 16.05 11.01
CA GLU A 87 10.62 17.17 11.93
C GLU A 87 11.93 17.85 11.54
N THR A 88 12.98 17.08 11.25
CA THR A 88 14.29 17.59 10.80
C THR A 88 14.17 18.33 9.47
N PHE A 89 13.46 17.75 8.50
CA PHE A 89 13.18 18.38 7.21
C PHE A 89 12.50 19.74 7.38
N ARG A 90 11.51 19.83 8.28
CA ARG A 90 10.81 21.10 8.57
C ARG A 90 11.74 22.17 9.08
N GLU A 91 12.71 21.81 9.92
CA GLU A 91 13.65 22.77 10.49
C GLU A 91 14.66 23.25 9.44
N GLU A 92 15.31 22.31 8.76
CA GLU A 92 16.36 22.60 7.78
C GLU A 92 15.85 23.28 6.51
N ARG A 93 14.62 22.96 6.09
CA ARG A 93 14.04 23.48 4.85
C ARG A 93 13.03 24.60 5.06
N SER A 94 12.82 25.05 6.29
CA SER A 94 11.82 26.07 6.68
C SER A 94 11.76 27.28 5.74
N GLN A 95 12.91 27.81 5.31
CA GLN A 95 13.00 28.98 4.43
C GLN A 95 12.63 28.71 2.95
N THR A 96 12.60 27.44 2.54
CA THR A 96 12.34 27.00 1.16
C THR A 96 10.97 26.34 0.98
N LEU A 97 10.15 26.34 2.03
CA LEU A 97 8.80 25.80 1.99
C LEU A 97 7.83 26.88 1.52
N SER A 98 6.96 26.52 0.58
CA SER A 98 5.76 27.32 0.30
C SER A 98 4.80 27.29 1.51
N GLU A 99 3.87 28.25 1.57
CA GLU A 99 2.85 28.29 2.63
C GLU A 99 2.02 26.99 2.69
N PHE A 100 1.67 26.44 1.52
CA PHE A 100 0.96 25.17 1.42
C PHE A 100 1.80 24.01 2.00
N GLU A 101 3.06 23.88 1.60
CA GLU A 101 3.94 22.83 2.12
C GLU A 101 4.16 22.98 3.62
N ALA A 102 4.33 24.20 4.14
CA ALA A 102 4.52 24.42 5.57
C ALA A 102 3.30 23.96 6.40
N VAL A 103 2.09 24.21 5.92
CA VAL A 103 0.84 23.73 6.56
C VAL A 103 0.75 22.20 6.47
N LEU A 104 0.95 21.64 5.28
CA LEU A 104 0.92 20.18 5.08
C LEU A 104 1.93 19.47 5.98
N LEU A 105 3.17 19.96 6.02
CA LEU A 105 4.25 19.39 6.81
C LEU A 105 3.95 19.42 8.31
N LYS A 106 3.32 20.49 8.80
CA LYS A 106 2.84 20.59 10.19
C LYS A 106 1.75 19.56 10.48
N ASP A 107 0.77 19.42 9.60
CA ASP A 107 -0.33 18.46 9.76
C ASP A 107 0.16 17.01 9.65
N TRP A 108 1.05 16.75 8.70
CA TRP A 108 1.62 15.43 8.44
C TRP A 108 2.58 14.98 9.54
N ALA A 109 3.40 15.87 10.10
CA ALA A 109 4.23 15.55 11.27
C ALA A 109 3.40 15.13 12.50
N ARG A 110 2.16 15.63 12.60
CA ARG A 110 1.21 15.25 13.67
C ARG A 110 0.38 14.01 13.36
N SER A 111 0.33 13.61 12.10
CA SER A 111 -0.35 12.39 11.69
C SER A 111 0.31 11.16 12.29
N ARG A 112 -0.40 10.03 12.28
CA ARG A 112 0.08 8.72 12.72
C ARG A 112 -0.63 7.62 11.94
N ILE A 113 -0.03 6.44 11.91
CA ILE A 113 -0.74 5.23 11.49
C ILE A 113 -1.91 4.97 12.45
N SER A 114 -2.99 4.39 11.94
CA SER A 114 -4.08 3.91 12.76
C SER A 114 -4.86 2.80 12.07
N LEU A 115 -5.83 2.29 12.81
CA LEU A 115 -6.76 1.28 12.36
C LEU A 115 -8.12 1.91 12.06
N TYR A 116 -8.62 1.60 10.87
CA TYR A 116 -9.87 2.13 10.38
C TYR A 116 -10.77 1.02 9.89
N GLU A 117 -12.07 1.13 10.18
CA GLU A 117 -13.08 0.31 9.53
C GLU A 117 -13.60 1.03 8.28
N ILE A 118 -13.64 0.32 7.15
CA ILE A 118 -14.33 0.83 5.96
C ILE A 118 -15.83 0.81 6.24
N LYS A 119 -16.45 1.99 6.31
CA LYS A 119 -17.90 2.13 6.48
C LYS A 119 -18.64 2.08 5.16
N LYS A 120 -18.06 2.68 4.13
CA LYS A 120 -18.66 2.78 2.80
C LYS A 120 -17.61 2.99 1.72
N VAL A 121 -17.79 2.34 0.59
CA VAL A 121 -17.05 2.60 -0.65
C VAL A 121 -17.91 3.50 -1.54
N ILE A 122 -17.31 4.56 -2.09
CA ILE A 122 -17.95 5.47 -3.04
C ILE A 122 -17.23 5.30 -4.38
N PRO A 123 -17.81 4.55 -5.34
CA PRO A 123 -17.15 4.21 -6.59
C PRO A 123 -16.63 5.44 -7.35
N GLY A 124 -15.36 5.40 -7.75
CA GLY A 124 -14.71 6.50 -8.49
C GLY A 124 -14.41 7.76 -7.66
N GLU A 125 -14.70 7.76 -6.36
CA GLU A 125 -14.48 8.93 -5.49
C GLU A 125 -13.55 8.63 -4.31
N GLY A 126 -13.83 7.57 -3.54
CA GLY A 126 -13.06 7.27 -2.34
C GLY A 126 -13.82 6.39 -1.34
N VAL A 127 -13.40 6.44 -0.07
CA VAL A 127 -13.95 5.61 1.00
C VAL A 127 -14.29 6.43 2.24
N VAL A 128 -15.39 6.06 2.90
CA VAL A 128 -15.72 6.57 4.24
C VAL A 128 -15.14 5.59 5.25
N ILE A 129 -14.28 6.10 6.11
CA ILE A 129 -13.58 5.32 7.12
C ILE A 129 -13.94 5.80 8.52
N LYS A 130 -13.95 4.87 9.48
CA LYS A 130 -14.12 5.16 10.91
C LYS A 130 -12.89 4.72 11.67
N GLU A 131 -12.27 5.62 12.42
CA GLU A 131 -11.11 5.27 13.26
C GLU A 131 -11.55 4.36 14.42
N LEU A 132 -10.89 3.22 14.59
CA LEU A 132 -11.25 2.21 15.59
C LEU A 132 -10.73 2.54 16.99
N LEU A 133 -9.60 3.24 17.07
CA LEU A 133 -8.91 3.58 18.33
C LEU A 133 -9.03 5.08 18.69
N GLY A 134 -9.79 5.83 17.90
CA GLY A 134 -9.96 7.26 18.04
C GLY A 134 -11.42 7.67 17.88
N ARG A 135 -11.63 8.86 17.33
CA ARG A 135 -12.97 9.42 17.15
C ARG A 135 -13.10 10.00 15.75
N GLY A 136 -14.24 9.72 15.14
CA GLY A 136 -14.69 10.37 13.92
C GLY A 136 -14.68 9.47 12.70
N GLU A 137 -15.49 9.88 11.74
CA GLU A 137 -15.51 9.35 10.39
C GLU A 137 -14.87 10.37 9.45
N LYS A 138 -14.21 9.86 8.40
CA LYS A 138 -13.58 10.70 7.38
C LYS A 138 -13.90 10.16 6.00
N LEU A 139 -14.12 11.08 5.06
CA LEU A 139 -14.07 10.75 3.64
C LEU A 139 -12.62 10.89 3.18
N VAL A 140 -12.03 9.79 2.73
CA VAL A 140 -10.70 9.75 2.12
C VAL A 140 -10.86 9.63 0.61
N ARG A 141 -10.25 10.56 -0.13
CA ARG A 141 -10.27 10.57 -1.59
C ARG A 141 -9.14 9.69 -2.12
N ASP A 142 -9.47 8.44 -2.37
CA ASP A 142 -8.58 7.51 -3.04
C ASP A 142 -9.40 6.53 -3.87
N SER A 143 -9.44 6.77 -5.18
CA SER A 143 -10.19 5.93 -6.12
C SER A 143 -9.57 4.55 -6.30
N ASN A 144 -8.28 4.39 -6.06
CA ASN A 144 -7.58 3.11 -6.20
C ASN A 144 -7.90 2.24 -4.99
N ALA A 145 -7.74 2.77 -3.78
CA ALA A 145 -8.12 2.07 -2.56
C ALA A 145 -9.61 1.68 -2.56
N ALA A 146 -10.49 2.55 -3.09
CA ALA A 146 -11.92 2.25 -3.22
C ALA A 146 -12.23 1.04 -4.13
N ALA A 147 -11.31 0.64 -5.00
CA ALA A 147 -11.49 -0.54 -5.86
C ALA A 147 -11.02 -1.85 -5.20
N GLU A 148 -10.25 -1.77 -4.11
CA GLU A 148 -9.54 -2.92 -3.51
C GLU A 148 -10.03 -3.29 -2.11
N VAL A 149 -10.97 -2.52 -1.55
CA VAL A 149 -11.46 -2.71 -0.17
C VAL A 149 -12.97 -2.84 -0.13
N GLU A 150 -13.47 -3.55 0.87
CA GLU A 150 -14.89 -3.79 1.08
C GLU A 150 -15.37 -3.16 2.39
N PRO A 151 -16.66 -2.75 2.48
CA PRO A 151 -17.26 -2.35 3.75
C PRO A 151 -17.10 -3.43 4.83
N GLY A 152 -16.69 -3.01 6.02
CA GLY A 152 -16.41 -3.89 7.16
C GLY A 152 -14.94 -4.32 7.29
N SER A 153 -14.13 -4.19 6.23
CA SER A 153 -12.69 -4.46 6.30
C SER A 153 -11.97 -3.49 7.23
N VAL A 154 -10.87 -3.96 7.82
CA VAL A 154 -9.99 -3.20 8.71
C VAL A 154 -8.75 -2.77 7.95
N LEU A 155 -8.47 -1.48 7.91
CA LEU A 155 -7.26 -0.92 7.30
C LEU A 155 -6.28 -0.45 8.37
N LEU A 156 -5.01 -0.86 8.25
CA LEU A 156 -3.88 -0.21 8.90
C LEU A 156 -3.19 0.70 7.89
N ILE A 157 -3.32 2.01 8.08
CA ILE A 157 -2.73 3.01 7.17
C ILE A 157 -2.63 4.36 7.87
N ARG A 158 -1.84 5.30 7.35
CA ARG A 158 -1.86 6.69 7.81
C ARG A 158 -2.78 7.51 6.91
N VAL A 159 -3.55 8.39 7.53
CA VAL A 159 -4.46 9.30 6.83
C VAL A 159 -3.88 10.70 6.91
N LEU A 160 -3.63 11.29 5.74
CA LEU A 160 -2.97 12.57 5.57
C LEU A 160 -3.97 13.63 5.15
N LYS A 161 -3.91 14.80 5.80
CA LYS A 161 -4.76 15.94 5.42
C LYS A 161 -4.12 16.69 4.27
N VAL A 162 -4.90 16.99 3.24
CA VAL A 162 -4.47 17.75 2.06
C VAL A 162 -5.52 18.83 1.78
N GLY A 163 -5.28 20.05 2.26
CA GLY A 163 -6.28 21.11 2.23
C GLY A 163 -7.54 20.73 3.01
N ASN A 164 -8.67 20.67 2.30
CA ASN A 164 -9.97 20.28 2.88
C ASN A 164 -10.30 18.79 2.72
N GLU A 165 -9.35 18.00 2.20
CA GLU A 165 -9.52 16.59 1.91
C GLU A 165 -8.58 15.72 2.74
N TYR A 166 -8.85 14.43 2.73
CA TYR A 166 -7.97 13.41 3.29
C TYR A 166 -7.56 12.45 2.19
N GLU A 167 -6.31 12.01 2.25
CA GLU A 167 -5.71 11.00 1.39
C GLU A 167 -5.09 9.91 2.25
N PHE A 168 -4.94 8.73 1.68
CA PHE A 168 -4.11 7.70 2.29
C PHE A 168 -2.62 8.01 2.07
N SER A 169 -1.81 7.56 3.01
CA SER A 169 -0.38 7.40 2.79
C SER A 169 -0.12 6.15 1.94
N THR A 170 1.14 5.74 1.86
CA THR A 170 1.56 4.57 1.07
C THR A 170 1.61 3.30 1.92
N GLY A 171 1.76 2.12 1.31
CA GLY A 171 2.02 0.87 2.04
C GLY A 171 0.90 0.37 2.97
N GLY A 172 -0.37 0.77 2.75
CA GLY A 172 -1.49 0.34 3.57
C GLY A 172 -1.69 -1.18 3.62
N LEU A 173 -2.22 -1.68 4.74
CA LEU A 173 -2.62 -3.08 4.89
C LEU A 173 -4.12 -3.18 5.13
N ALA A 174 -4.75 -4.16 4.46
CA ALA A 174 -6.16 -4.48 4.63
C ALA A 174 -6.31 -5.88 5.24
N LEU A 175 -7.21 -6.00 6.22
CA LEU A 175 -7.63 -7.26 6.81
C LEU A 175 -9.16 -7.42 6.70
N PRO A 176 -9.66 -8.66 6.59
CA PRO A 176 -11.08 -8.94 6.72
C PRO A 176 -11.64 -8.45 8.06
N GLY A 177 -12.93 -8.13 8.08
CA GLY A 177 -13.62 -7.58 9.27
C GLY A 177 -13.59 -8.51 10.49
N GLU A 178 -13.45 -9.82 10.30
CA GLU A 178 -13.33 -10.82 11.37
C GLU A 178 -12.04 -10.65 12.19
N CYS A 179 -10.96 -10.15 11.59
CA CYS A 179 -9.71 -9.87 12.29
C CYS A 179 -9.82 -8.67 13.24
N LYS A 180 -10.89 -7.86 13.15
CA LYS A 180 -11.07 -6.63 13.92
C LYS A 180 -10.97 -6.84 15.42
N LYS A 181 -11.78 -7.75 15.99
CA LYS A 181 -11.86 -7.95 17.43
C LYS A 181 -10.54 -8.53 17.99
N PRO A 182 -10.00 -9.63 17.45
CA PRO A 182 -8.71 -10.16 17.91
C PRO A 182 -7.56 -9.15 17.85
N LEU A 183 -7.48 -8.39 16.74
CA LEU A 183 -6.45 -7.37 16.58
C LEU A 183 -6.60 -6.23 17.60
N LEU A 184 -7.82 -5.75 17.84
CA LEU A 184 -8.05 -4.71 18.84
C LEU A 184 -7.67 -5.22 20.24
N ASP A 185 -8.11 -6.41 20.62
CA ASP A 185 -7.79 -7.02 21.93
C ASP A 185 -6.27 -7.13 22.12
N ARG A 186 -5.54 -7.56 21.07
CA ARG A 186 -4.07 -7.62 21.08
C ARG A 186 -3.42 -6.25 21.27
N LEU A 187 -3.94 -5.20 20.63
CA LEU A 187 -3.40 -3.83 20.75
C LEU A 187 -3.69 -3.22 22.13
N TYR A 188 -4.85 -3.51 22.73
CA TYR A 188 -5.14 -3.11 24.09
C TYR A 188 -4.14 -3.75 25.08
N GLN A 189 -3.86 -5.04 24.91
CA GLN A 189 -2.88 -5.75 25.73
C GLN A 189 -1.46 -5.17 25.54
N ASP A 190 -0.99 -5.09 24.29
CA ASP A 190 0.35 -4.57 23.97
C ASP A 190 0.58 -3.15 24.51
N ARG A 191 -0.46 -2.31 24.45
CA ARG A 191 -0.41 -0.95 25.00
C ARG A 191 -0.27 -0.95 26.52
N GLN A 192 -0.98 -1.82 27.22
CA GLN A 192 -0.87 -1.92 28.69
C GLN A 192 0.53 -2.38 29.09
N GLU A 193 1.04 -3.44 28.44
CA GLU A 193 2.38 -3.98 28.64
C GLU A 193 3.44 -2.90 28.38
N TYR A 194 3.39 -2.23 27.23
CA TYR A 194 4.34 -1.19 26.85
C TYR A 194 4.47 -0.06 27.89
N PHE A 195 3.35 0.50 28.37
CA PHE A 195 3.39 1.58 29.35
C PHE A 195 3.81 1.10 30.75
N SER A 196 3.52 -0.16 31.09
CA SER A 196 3.98 -0.77 32.34
C SER A 196 5.51 -0.93 32.37
N GLU A 197 6.12 -1.38 31.27
CA GLU A 197 7.56 -1.61 31.15
C GLU A 197 8.36 -0.32 31.25
N ILE A 198 7.92 0.72 30.53
CA ILE A 198 8.62 2.02 30.51
C ILE A 198 8.31 2.87 31.74
N LYS A 199 7.54 2.36 32.71
CA LYS A 199 7.13 3.05 33.95
C LYS A 199 6.53 4.44 33.70
N ARG A 200 5.84 4.64 32.57
CA ARG A 200 5.16 5.89 32.23
C ARG A 200 3.66 5.74 32.42
N LYS A 201 2.99 6.83 32.80
CA LYS A 201 1.53 6.86 32.76
C LYS A 201 1.04 6.54 31.35
N VAL A 202 -0.01 5.74 31.27
CA VAL A 202 -0.68 5.41 30.01
C VAL A 202 -1.18 6.71 29.36
N HIS A 203 -0.56 7.11 28.25
CA HIS A 203 -0.99 8.27 27.45
C HIS A 203 -2.08 7.86 26.46
N GLY A 204 -2.74 8.83 25.81
CA GLY A 204 -3.71 8.54 24.75
C GLY A 204 -3.13 7.69 23.61
N TRP A 205 -4.01 7.07 22.81
CA TRP A 205 -3.64 6.18 21.70
C TRP A 205 -2.60 6.75 20.73
N SER A 206 -2.55 8.08 20.60
CA SER A 206 -1.67 8.73 19.63
C SER A 206 -0.19 8.45 19.84
N ASN A 207 0.29 8.47 21.09
CA ASN A 207 1.70 8.25 21.37
C ASN A 207 2.07 6.79 21.15
N TYR A 208 1.25 5.88 21.68
CA TYR A 208 1.41 4.45 21.51
C TYR A 208 1.47 4.06 20.03
N LEU A 209 0.52 4.55 19.21
CA LEU A 209 0.47 4.21 17.79
C LEU A 209 1.68 4.73 16.99
N LYS A 210 2.29 5.85 17.39
CA LYS A 210 3.55 6.33 16.79
C LYS A 210 4.74 5.48 17.22
N GLU A 211 4.92 5.33 18.53
CA GLU A 211 6.10 4.65 19.11
C GLU A 211 6.12 3.15 18.78
N ARG A 212 4.94 2.53 18.59
CA ARG A 212 4.79 1.09 18.29
C ARG A 212 4.38 0.80 16.85
N ALA A 213 4.39 1.79 15.95
CA ALA A 213 3.95 1.63 14.56
C ALA A 213 4.58 0.41 13.84
N HIS A 214 5.90 0.22 13.96
CA HIS A 214 6.63 -0.93 13.42
C HIS A 214 6.11 -2.29 13.95
N LYS A 215 5.86 -2.39 15.26
CA LYS A 215 5.30 -3.62 15.84
C LYS A 215 3.84 -3.86 15.47
N ILE A 216 3.04 -2.80 15.36
CA ILE A 216 1.65 -2.89 14.94
C ILE A 216 1.56 -3.37 13.50
N ASN A 217 2.44 -2.89 12.61
CA ASN A 217 2.56 -3.43 11.25
C ASN A 217 2.84 -4.93 11.27
N ALA A 218 3.82 -5.37 12.07
CA ALA A 218 4.13 -6.80 12.20
C ALA A 218 2.92 -7.62 12.69
N MET A 219 2.19 -7.14 13.70
CA MET A 219 0.95 -7.80 14.16
C MET A 219 -0.07 -7.91 13.02
N VAL A 220 -0.33 -6.84 12.29
CA VAL A 220 -1.31 -6.85 11.19
C VAL A 220 -0.92 -7.82 10.08
N VAL A 221 0.37 -7.88 9.72
CA VAL A 221 0.89 -8.86 8.75
C VAL A 221 0.72 -10.29 9.27
N GLU A 222 1.04 -10.53 10.54
CA GLU A 222 0.84 -11.84 11.17
C GLU A 222 -0.63 -12.28 11.11
N TYR A 223 -1.58 -11.40 11.43
CA TYR A 223 -3.02 -11.70 11.32
C TYR A 223 -3.44 -11.98 9.87
N GLY A 224 -2.92 -11.25 8.89
CA GLY A 224 -3.21 -11.51 7.47
C GLY A 224 -2.70 -12.88 6.99
N LEU A 225 -1.52 -13.29 7.46
CA LEU A 225 -0.93 -14.60 7.16
C LEU A 225 -1.64 -15.74 7.88
N ASN A 226 -1.97 -15.55 9.16
CA ASN A 226 -2.64 -16.57 9.97
C ASN A 226 -4.07 -16.82 9.50
N ASN A 227 -4.82 -15.77 9.14
CA ASN A 227 -6.14 -15.95 8.55
C ASN A 227 -6.08 -16.67 7.19
N SER A 228 -4.97 -16.52 6.46
CA SER A 228 -4.72 -17.31 5.26
C SER A 228 -4.42 -18.80 5.55
N ARG A 229 -3.97 -19.14 6.76
CA ARG A 229 -3.58 -20.50 7.20
C ARG A 229 -4.67 -21.22 8.01
N SER A 230 -5.54 -20.51 8.73
CA SER A 230 -6.55 -21.06 9.66
C SER A 230 -7.91 -21.39 9.03
N GLY A 231 -8.00 -21.46 7.69
CA GLY A 231 -9.21 -21.89 6.99
C GLY A 231 -9.56 -23.35 7.27
N ALA A 232 -10.30 -23.61 8.35
CA ALA A 232 -11.24 -24.73 8.41
C ALA A 232 -12.14 -24.65 7.17
N ALA A 233 -12.40 -25.79 6.54
CA ALA A 233 -13.14 -25.91 5.27
C ALA A 233 -14.27 -24.89 5.16
N ALA A 234 -14.04 -23.85 4.33
CA ALA A 234 -15.08 -22.91 3.96
C ALA A 234 -16.18 -23.68 3.21
N PRO A 235 -17.47 -23.39 3.47
CA PRO A 235 -18.54 -23.92 2.63
C PRO A 235 -18.26 -23.46 1.19
N ALA A 236 -18.38 -24.40 0.26
CA ALA A 236 -18.11 -24.17 -1.15
C ALA A 236 -18.91 -22.97 -1.67
N GLY A 237 -18.22 -21.89 -2.03
CA GLY A 237 -18.80 -20.78 -2.76
C GLY A 237 -18.34 -19.39 -2.32
N GLU A 238 -17.04 -19.11 -2.27
CA GLU A 238 -16.50 -17.75 -2.43
C GLU A 238 -15.00 -17.85 -2.76
N GLU A 239 -14.63 -17.51 -4.00
CA GLU A 239 -13.27 -17.62 -4.54
C GLU A 239 -12.35 -16.58 -3.91
N THR A 240 -11.52 -16.98 -2.95
CA THR A 240 -10.46 -16.13 -2.41
C THR A 240 -9.36 -15.95 -3.46
N VAL A 241 -9.35 -14.78 -4.13
CA VAL A 241 -8.34 -14.43 -5.12
C VAL A 241 -6.98 -14.20 -4.45
N ARG A 242 -5.97 -14.95 -4.86
CA ARG A 242 -4.56 -14.94 -4.40
C ARG A 242 -3.67 -14.29 -5.46
N TRP A 243 -2.59 -13.59 -5.10
CA TRP A 243 -1.74 -12.88 -6.07
C TRP A 243 -0.23 -13.03 -5.89
N THR A 244 0.55 -12.65 -6.91
CA THR A 244 2.03 -12.56 -6.91
C THR A 244 2.50 -11.43 -7.83
N VAL A 245 3.69 -10.87 -7.58
CA VAL A 245 4.30 -9.80 -8.41
C VAL A 245 5.60 -10.29 -9.02
N LEU A 246 5.89 -9.86 -10.25
CA LEU A 246 7.10 -10.19 -11.00
C LEU A 246 7.63 -8.96 -11.73
N TYR A 247 8.96 -8.84 -11.82
CA TYR A 247 9.64 -7.72 -12.47
C TYR A 247 9.71 -7.88 -13.98
N VAL A 248 9.53 -6.78 -14.70
CA VAL A 248 9.51 -6.75 -16.16
C VAL A 248 10.71 -5.97 -16.68
N GLY A 249 11.58 -6.63 -17.44
CA GLY A 249 12.72 -5.95 -18.09
C GLY A 249 12.31 -5.08 -19.28
N SER A 250 11.27 -5.50 -20.02
CA SER A 250 10.71 -4.77 -21.16
C SER A 250 9.21 -5.07 -21.27
N TRP A 251 8.37 -4.10 -20.89
CA TRP A 251 6.92 -4.31 -20.89
C TRP A 251 6.36 -4.42 -22.31
N GLN A 252 7.02 -3.80 -23.28
CA GLN A 252 6.65 -3.90 -24.69
C GLN A 252 6.85 -5.32 -25.22
N ASP A 253 7.95 -5.97 -24.85
CA ASP A 253 8.23 -7.35 -25.27
C ASP A 253 7.32 -8.35 -24.58
N VAL A 254 7.05 -8.14 -23.28
CA VAL A 254 6.04 -8.92 -22.56
C VAL A 254 4.66 -8.76 -23.19
N LEU A 255 4.23 -7.54 -23.51
CA LEU A 255 2.93 -7.29 -24.14
C LEU A 255 2.85 -7.96 -25.52
N LYS A 256 3.94 -7.91 -26.30
CA LYS A 256 4.03 -8.57 -27.60
C LYS A 256 4.00 -10.10 -27.47
N ALA A 257 4.64 -10.66 -26.45
CA ALA A 257 4.63 -12.09 -26.17
C ALA A 257 3.24 -12.57 -25.73
N ILE A 258 2.57 -11.81 -24.83
CA ILE A 258 1.18 -12.04 -24.42
C ILE A 258 0.25 -11.99 -25.64
N GLY A 259 0.40 -10.98 -26.50
CA GLY A 259 -0.45 -10.82 -27.69
C GLY A 259 -0.26 -11.89 -28.77
N LYS A 260 0.86 -12.63 -28.74
CA LYS A 260 1.15 -13.72 -29.69
C LYS A 260 0.84 -15.11 -29.13
N SER A 261 0.46 -15.22 -27.87
CA SER A 261 0.26 -16.50 -27.20
C SER A 261 -1.23 -16.77 -27.00
N ASP A 262 -1.67 -17.95 -27.42
CA ASP A 262 -3.06 -18.39 -27.23
C ASP A 262 -3.40 -18.66 -25.75
N SER A 263 -2.40 -18.64 -24.87
CA SER A 263 -2.56 -18.83 -23.44
C SER A 263 -2.98 -17.56 -22.70
N PHE A 264 -3.07 -16.42 -23.39
CA PHE A 264 -3.54 -15.17 -22.80
C PHE A 264 -4.65 -14.56 -23.65
N ARG A 265 -5.58 -13.87 -22.98
CA ARG A 265 -6.60 -13.06 -23.64
C ARG A 265 -6.62 -11.68 -23.02
N ILE A 266 -6.26 -10.65 -23.79
CA ILE A 266 -6.33 -9.26 -23.32
C ILE A 266 -7.80 -8.89 -23.07
N ILE A 267 -8.07 -8.41 -21.86
CA ILE A 267 -9.40 -8.00 -21.39
C ILE A 267 -9.51 -6.48 -21.48
N ARG A 268 -8.44 -5.76 -21.10
CA ARG A 268 -8.47 -4.31 -20.97
C ARG A 268 -7.09 -3.68 -21.19
N GLU A 269 -7.07 -2.53 -21.85
CA GLU A 269 -5.92 -1.63 -21.90
C GLU A 269 -6.30 -0.28 -21.28
N LEU A 270 -5.43 0.23 -20.42
CA LEU A 270 -5.56 1.56 -19.82
C LEU A 270 -4.44 2.45 -20.36
N LYS A 271 -4.82 3.60 -20.91
CA LYS A 271 -3.90 4.63 -21.42
C LYS A 271 -4.07 5.91 -20.62
N ASP A 272 -3.01 6.69 -20.48
CA ASP A 272 -3.09 8.00 -19.83
C ASP A 272 -3.62 9.10 -20.77
N GLY A 273 -3.72 10.33 -20.25
CA GLY A 273 -4.21 11.48 -21.00
C GLY A 273 -3.35 11.89 -22.19
N SER A 274 -2.13 11.35 -22.33
CA SER A 274 -1.28 11.53 -23.52
C SER A 274 -1.45 10.40 -24.55
N GLY A 275 -2.27 9.39 -24.24
CA GLY A 275 -2.46 8.19 -25.06
C GLY A 275 -1.41 7.11 -24.81
N SER A 276 -0.52 7.29 -23.83
CA SER A 276 0.53 6.33 -23.49
C SER A 276 -0.02 5.17 -22.65
N LEU A 277 0.40 3.94 -22.94
CA LEU A 277 -0.08 2.75 -22.23
C LEU A 277 0.42 2.72 -20.79
N ARG A 278 -0.52 2.63 -19.85
CA ARG A 278 -0.29 2.55 -18.40
C ARG A 278 -0.38 1.14 -17.88
N GLN A 279 -1.39 0.39 -18.33
CA GLN A 279 -1.69 -0.93 -17.80
C GLN A 279 -2.41 -1.79 -18.83
N VAL A 280 -2.14 -3.09 -18.82
CA VAL A 280 -2.89 -4.11 -19.57
C VAL A 280 -3.34 -5.20 -18.63
N THR A 281 -4.62 -5.58 -18.71
CA THR A 281 -5.16 -6.72 -17.97
C THR A 281 -5.51 -7.83 -18.95
N ALA A 282 -5.06 -9.06 -18.68
CA ALA A 282 -5.31 -10.24 -19.49
C ALA A 282 -5.75 -11.44 -18.64
N ALA A 283 -6.61 -12.31 -19.17
CA ALA A 283 -6.88 -13.62 -18.58
C ALA A 283 -5.79 -14.62 -18.99
N LEU A 284 -5.35 -15.47 -18.05
CA LEU A 284 -4.50 -16.62 -18.32
C LEU A 284 -5.38 -17.85 -18.55
N LEU A 285 -5.15 -18.56 -19.65
CA LEU A 285 -5.99 -19.67 -20.10
C LEU A 285 -5.28 -21.02 -19.88
N GLY A 286 -5.96 -21.94 -19.20
CA GLY A 286 -5.49 -23.31 -18.99
C GLY A 286 -5.59 -24.18 -20.25
N GLY A 287 -5.23 -25.46 -20.15
CA GLY A 287 -5.30 -26.39 -21.29
C GLY A 287 -6.73 -26.61 -21.81
N GLU A 288 -6.85 -27.13 -23.03
CA GLU A 288 -8.16 -27.48 -23.61
C GLU A 288 -8.87 -28.55 -22.78
N TYR A 289 -10.15 -28.30 -22.47
CA TYR A 289 -10.95 -29.22 -21.66
C TYR A 289 -11.75 -30.15 -22.57
N ARG A 290 -11.42 -31.46 -22.54
CA ARG A 290 -12.10 -32.61 -23.17
C ARG A 290 -13.21 -32.24 -24.19
N GLY A 291 -12.79 -31.85 -25.40
CA GLY A 291 -13.68 -31.78 -26.58
C GLY A 291 -14.61 -30.56 -26.68
N ARG A 292 -14.39 -29.48 -25.92
CA ARG A 292 -15.06 -28.18 -26.13
C ARG A 292 -14.03 -27.09 -26.40
N ASN A 293 -14.31 -26.17 -27.33
CA ASN A 293 -13.47 -25.00 -27.66
C ASN A 293 -13.34 -23.94 -26.52
N MET A 294 -13.61 -24.30 -25.26
CA MET A 294 -13.53 -23.38 -24.13
C MET A 294 -12.37 -23.76 -23.21
N ARG A 295 -11.41 -22.85 -23.06
CA ARG A 295 -10.28 -22.98 -22.13
C ARG A 295 -10.65 -22.34 -20.79
N PRO A 296 -10.38 -23.00 -19.65
CA PRO A 296 -10.66 -22.43 -18.33
C PRO A 296 -9.75 -21.23 -18.07
N VAL A 297 -10.26 -20.19 -17.41
CA VAL A 297 -9.43 -19.08 -16.92
C VAL A 297 -8.77 -19.53 -15.62
N LEU A 298 -7.44 -19.58 -15.60
CA LEU A 298 -6.67 -19.94 -14.42
C LEU A 298 -6.50 -18.76 -13.47
N GLY A 299 -6.46 -17.55 -14.02
CA GLY A 299 -6.20 -16.32 -13.29
C GLY A 299 -6.16 -15.09 -14.19
N HIS A 300 -5.86 -13.93 -13.61
CA HIS A 300 -5.69 -12.67 -14.33
C HIS A 300 -4.28 -12.12 -14.15
N LEU A 301 -3.77 -11.55 -15.22
CA LEU A 301 -2.49 -10.85 -15.30
C LEU A 301 -2.77 -9.36 -15.44
N THR A 302 -2.09 -8.55 -14.64
CA THR A 302 -2.02 -7.10 -14.79
C THR A 302 -0.56 -6.73 -15.09
N LEU A 303 -0.31 -6.27 -16.31
CA LEU A 303 0.98 -5.76 -16.76
C LEU A 303 1.00 -4.24 -16.62
N THR A 304 2.06 -3.72 -16.02
CA THR A 304 2.42 -2.30 -16.03
C THR A 304 3.78 -2.12 -16.70
N GLN A 305 4.30 -0.89 -16.69
CA GLN A 305 5.62 -0.60 -17.26
C GLN A 305 6.78 -1.26 -16.51
N ARG A 306 6.57 -1.69 -15.26
CA ARG A 306 7.64 -2.19 -14.38
C ARG A 306 7.35 -3.59 -13.82
N PHE A 307 6.10 -4.01 -13.75
CA PHE A 307 5.72 -5.25 -13.09
C PHE A 307 4.56 -5.98 -13.76
N ILE A 308 4.49 -7.28 -13.48
CA ILE A 308 3.36 -8.16 -13.74
C ILE A 308 2.77 -8.57 -12.38
N ILE A 309 1.47 -8.39 -12.21
CA ILE A 309 0.71 -8.93 -11.07
C ILE A 309 -0.14 -10.08 -11.59
N ILE A 310 -0.01 -11.26 -11.01
CA ILE A 310 -0.87 -12.41 -11.34
C ILE A 310 -1.83 -12.61 -10.17
N THR A 311 -3.10 -12.84 -10.46
CA THR A 311 -4.15 -13.16 -9.49
C THR A 311 -4.85 -14.47 -9.88
N ALA A 312 -5.22 -15.33 -8.93
CA ALA A 312 -5.88 -16.61 -9.19
C ALA A 312 -6.73 -17.07 -8.00
N GLY A 313 -7.82 -17.81 -8.23
CA GLY A 313 -8.76 -18.22 -7.18
C GLY A 313 -8.27 -19.30 -6.20
N SER A 314 -7.05 -19.83 -6.37
CA SER A 314 -6.43 -20.77 -5.42
C SER A 314 -4.90 -20.79 -5.52
N PRO A 315 -4.17 -21.23 -4.48
CA PRO A 315 -2.70 -21.38 -4.53
C PRO A 315 -2.22 -22.31 -5.65
N ARG A 316 -2.99 -23.37 -5.93
CA ARG A 316 -2.71 -24.29 -7.04
C ARG A 316 -2.81 -23.59 -8.38
N LEU A 317 -3.90 -22.84 -8.60
CA LEU A 317 -4.07 -22.06 -9.83
C LEU A 317 -3.03 -20.94 -9.96
N LEU A 318 -2.63 -20.32 -8.85
CA LEU A 318 -1.56 -19.33 -8.84
C LEU A 318 -0.21 -19.94 -9.23
N ALA A 319 0.13 -21.13 -8.72
CA ALA A 319 1.33 -21.86 -9.10
C ALA A 319 1.28 -22.30 -10.58
N GLU A 320 0.12 -22.72 -11.08
CA GLU A 320 -0.09 -23.04 -12.50
C GLU A 320 0.07 -21.78 -13.38
N CYS A 321 -0.46 -20.63 -12.95
CA CYS A 321 -0.28 -19.35 -13.63
C CYS A 321 1.20 -18.92 -13.66
N LYS A 322 1.90 -19.02 -12.53
CA LYS A 322 3.35 -18.74 -12.44
C LYS A 322 4.13 -19.63 -13.40
N LYS A 323 3.85 -20.93 -13.41
CA LYS A 323 4.53 -21.89 -14.31
C LYS A 323 4.27 -21.58 -15.78
N LEU A 324 3.04 -21.25 -16.15
CA LEU A 324 2.67 -20.87 -17.51
C LEU A 324 3.41 -19.60 -17.94
N LEU A 325 3.44 -18.60 -17.06
CA LEU A 325 4.09 -17.33 -17.33
C LEU A 325 5.61 -17.46 -17.41
N MET A 326 6.23 -18.16 -16.46
CA MET A 326 7.66 -18.43 -16.45
C MET A 326 8.10 -19.32 -17.62
N GLY A 327 7.22 -20.15 -18.19
CA GLY A 327 7.52 -20.91 -19.40
C GLY A 327 7.46 -20.09 -20.70
N LEU A 328 6.75 -18.96 -20.70
CA LEU A 328 6.57 -18.10 -21.88
C LEU A 328 7.47 -16.85 -21.85
N LEU A 329 7.80 -16.37 -20.65
CA LEU A 329 8.46 -15.08 -20.44
C LEU A 329 9.79 -15.21 -19.68
N THR A 330 10.40 -16.41 -19.65
CA THR A 330 11.58 -16.72 -18.82
C THR A 330 12.74 -15.73 -18.97
N GLU A 331 12.95 -15.20 -20.17
CA GLU A 331 14.04 -14.25 -20.46
C GLU A 331 13.65 -12.78 -20.26
N MET A 332 12.35 -12.50 -20.15
CA MET A 332 11.76 -11.15 -20.08
C MET A 332 11.30 -10.76 -18.67
N VAL A 333 11.14 -11.76 -17.81
CA VAL A 333 10.66 -11.65 -16.43
C VAL A 333 11.71 -12.28 -15.54
N LYS A 334 12.23 -11.50 -14.60
CA LYS A 334 13.20 -12.00 -13.62
C LYS A 334 12.50 -12.16 -12.27
N GLU A 335 12.66 -13.32 -11.65
CA GLU A 335 12.65 -13.38 -10.18
C GLU A 335 13.93 -12.67 -9.70
N ASN A 336 13.87 -11.98 -8.57
CA ASN A 336 14.91 -11.06 -8.10
C ASN A 336 16.34 -11.67 -8.26
N PRO A 337 17.21 -11.17 -9.16
CA PRO A 337 18.33 -11.98 -9.65
C PRO A 337 19.66 -11.81 -8.91
N ASP A 338 19.95 -10.74 -8.18
CA ASP A 338 21.27 -10.54 -7.57
C ASP A 338 21.23 -9.58 -6.35
N GLY A 339 21.51 -10.10 -5.15
CA GLY A 339 21.42 -9.36 -3.90
C GLY A 339 22.50 -8.30 -3.63
N LYS A 340 22.59 -7.20 -4.40
CA LYS A 340 23.18 -5.91 -3.95
C LYS A 340 22.64 -4.67 -4.71
N ASN A 341 22.22 -3.69 -3.89
CA ASN A 341 22.01 -2.24 -4.10
C ASN A 341 21.18 -1.77 -5.31
N CYS A 342 19.88 -1.62 -5.07
CA CYS A 342 19.00 -0.79 -5.88
C CYS A 342 19.36 0.69 -5.72
N THR A 343 19.63 1.35 -6.84
CA THR A 343 19.64 2.80 -6.97
C THR A 343 18.20 3.26 -7.13
N TRP A 344 17.74 4.13 -6.24
CA TRP A 344 16.35 4.60 -6.18
C TRP A 344 15.96 5.35 -7.46
N ILE A 345 14.93 4.87 -8.16
CA ILE A 345 14.25 5.62 -9.22
C ILE A 345 12.73 5.48 -9.04
N PHE A 346 12.15 6.44 -8.32
CA PHE A 346 10.71 6.61 -8.15
C PHE A 346 10.04 7.13 -9.44
N LEU A 347 8.78 6.74 -9.66
CA LEU A 347 7.80 7.42 -10.52
C LEU A 347 6.54 7.70 -9.70
#